data_AF-A0A952FX11-F1
#
_entry.id   AF-A0A952FX11-F1
#
_cell.length_a   1.000
_cell.length_b   1.000
_cell.length_c   1.000
_cell.angle_alpha   90.00
_cell.angle_beta   90.00
_cell.angle_gamma   90.00
#
_symmetry.space_group_name_H-M   'P 1'
#
loop_
_entity.id
_entity.type
_entity.pdbx_description
1 polymer ?
#
loop_
_entity_poly.entity_id
_entity_poly.type
_entity_poly.pdbx_seq_one_letter_code
_entity_poly.pdbx_strand_id
1 'polypeptide(L)'
;MNRRRILVCFALFTAASAMPALASEPKKKGGGPGYTQFPMLNVFTAAQGGRHGNLSLDMGLYAKDSKMVDRIKLYMPRLKDAYISRLQAYAANLTPSSMVDADYLSVQLQAATDT
;
A
#
# COMPACT_ATOMS: atom_id res chain seq x y z
N MET A 1 13.96 16.20 52.51
CA MET A 1 13.97 15.47 51.21
C MET A 1 13.29 16.30 50.14
N ASN A 2 14.08 16.75 49.16
CA ASN A 2 13.82 17.85 48.22
C ASN A 2 12.83 17.49 47.09
N ARG A 3 11.56 17.23 47.41
CA ARG A 3 10.52 16.85 46.43
C ARG A 3 10.22 17.96 45.40
N ARG A 4 10.41 19.23 45.77
CA ARG A 4 10.21 20.39 44.87
C ARG A 4 11.32 20.58 43.83
N ARG A 5 12.53 20.06 44.07
CA ARG A 5 13.65 20.15 43.11
C ARG A 5 13.52 19.14 41.97
N ILE A 6 12.86 18.00 42.21
CA ILE A 6 12.67 16.93 41.22
C ILE A 6 11.71 17.38 40.10
N LEU A 7 10.69 18.17 40.44
CA LEU A 7 9.69 18.66 39.48
C LEU A 7 10.23 19.73 38.51
N VAL A 8 11.27 20.48 38.90
CA VAL A 8 11.88 21.52 38.05
C VAL A 8 12.81 20.91 37.01
N CYS A 9 13.48 19.78 37.32
CA CYS A 9 14.35 19.11 36.34
C CYS A 9 13.59 18.44 35.19
N PHE A 10 12.30 18.10 35.36
CA PHE A 10 11.53 17.42 34.30
C PHE A 10 10.95 18.39 33.26
N ALA A 11 10.84 19.69 33.59
CA ALA A 11 10.28 20.70 32.70
C ALA A 11 11.23 21.15 31.58
N LEU A 12 12.51 20.77 31.62
CA LEU A 12 13.51 21.17 30.62
C LEU A 12 13.77 20.11 29.54
N PHE A 13 13.11 18.94 29.58
CA PHE A 13 13.38 17.85 28.64
C PHE A 13 12.37 17.71 27.49
N THR A 14 11.32 18.53 27.44
CA THR A 14 10.28 18.46 26.39
C THR A 14 10.58 19.26 25.13
N ALA A 15 11.75 19.91 25.04
CA ALA A 15 12.09 20.80 23.92
C ALA A 15 12.89 20.14 22.77
N ALA A 16 13.20 18.84 22.83
CA ALA A 16 14.09 18.21 21.85
C ALA A 16 13.57 16.86 21.35
N SER A 17 12.75 16.88 20.28
CA SER A 17 12.78 15.88 19.18
C SER A 17 11.58 16.04 18.24
N ALA A 18 11.39 17.21 17.65
CA ALA A 18 10.70 17.29 16.37
C ALA A 18 11.69 16.84 15.28
N MET A 19 11.93 15.54 15.16
CA MET A 19 12.61 15.00 13.98
C MET A 19 11.65 15.15 12.80
N PRO A 20 11.99 15.91 11.74
CA PRO A 20 11.21 15.85 10.52
C PRO A 20 11.31 14.42 10.00
N ALA A 21 10.17 13.74 9.90
CA ALA A 21 10.09 12.48 9.19
C ALA A 21 10.57 12.74 7.76
N LEU A 22 11.76 12.23 7.41
CA LEU A 22 12.20 12.19 6.03
C LEU A 22 11.21 11.30 5.27
N ALA A 23 10.25 11.94 4.61
CA ALA A 23 9.50 11.31 3.55
C ALA A 23 10.53 10.91 2.49
N SER A 24 10.83 9.61 2.43
CA SER A 24 11.68 9.03 1.41
C SER A 24 11.16 9.49 0.04
N GLU A 25 12.05 9.99 -0.82
CA GLU A 25 11.72 10.45 -2.16
C GLU A 25 10.83 9.42 -2.87
N PRO A 26 9.80 9.85 -3.62
CA PRO A 26 9.03 8.93 -4.43
C PRO A 26 9.98 8.30 -5.43
N LYS A 27 10.29 7.01 -5.19
CA LYS A 27 11.07 6.13 -6.06
C LYS A 27 10.62 6.39 -7.51
N LYS A 28 11.56 6.84 -8.36
CA LYS A 28 11.30 7.23 -9.75
C LYS A 28 10.32 6.25 -10.37
N LYS A 29 9.15 6.75 -10.79
CA LYS A 29 8.11 5.98 -11.49
C LYS A 29 8.76 5.34 -12.72
N GLY A 30 9.10 4.06 -12.60
CA GLY A 30 9.59 3.27 -13.71
C GLY A 30 8.40 2.98 -14.59
N GLY A 31 8.42 3.50 -15.81
CA GLY A 31 7.31 3.33 -16.74
C GLY A 31 7.43 4.24 -17.94
N GLY A 32 7.49 3.65 -19.12
CA GLY A 32 7.46 4.39 -20.38
C GLY A 32 6.19 5.24 -20.54
N PRO A 33 6.07 6.01 -21.63
CA PRO A 33 4.90 6.84 -21.89
C PRO A 33 3.62 5.99 -21.84
N GLY A 34 2.67 6.39 -20.98
CA GLY A 34 1.41 5.66 -20.77
C GLY A 34 1.35 4.78 -19.52
N TYR A 35 2.46 4.59 -18.79
CA TYR A 35 2.47 3.76 -17.58
C TYR A 35 2.22 4.57 -16.31
N THR A 36 1.22 4.16 -15.54
CA THR A 36 0.90 4.72 -14.23
C THR A 36 1.16 3.68 -13.15
N GLN A 37 2.25 3.86 -12.40
CA GLN A 37 2.58 3.00 -11.26
C GLN A 37 1.65 3.28 -10.08
N PHE A 38 1.14 2.21 -9.47
CA PHE A 38 0.34 2.29 -8.25
C PHE A 38 1.23 2.14 -7.01
N PRO A 39 0.82 2.70 -5.86
CA PRO A 39 1.46 2.37 -4.59
C PRO A 39 1.31 0.88 -4.30
N MET A 40 2.30 0.28 -3.62
CA MET A 40 2.27 -1.12 -3.20
C MET A 40 0.95 -1.45 -2.50
N LEU A 41 0.25 -2.48 -2.98
CA LEU A 41 -0.98 -2.97 -2.38
C LEU A 41 -0.63 -4.11 -1.41
N ASN A 42 -1.06 -3.98 -0.16
CA ASN A 42 -0.87 -4.98 0.87
C ASN A 42 -2.22 -5.48 1.36
N VAL A 43 -2.37 -6.81 1.40
CA VAL A 43 -3.57 -7.50 1.90
C VAL A 43 -3.16 -8.68 2.75
N PHE A 44 -3.97 -8.97 3.77
CA PHE A 44 -3.71 -10.08 4.69
C PHE A 44 -4.39 -11.35 4.20
N THR A 45 -3.65 -12.45 4.26
CA THR A 45 -4.17 -13.80 4.01
C THR A 45 -4.88 -14.35 5.25
N ALA A 46 -5.74 -15.35 5.04
CA ALA A 46 -6.43 -16.02 6.13
C ALA A 46 -5.44 -16.66 7.11
N ALA A 47 -5.66 -16.46 8.41
CA ALA A 47 -4.83 -17.07 9.44
C ALA A 47 -5.21 -18.55 9.62
N GLN A 48 -4.30 -19.46 9.29
CA GLN A 48 -4.38 -20.83 9.79
C GLN A 48 -3.53 -20.92 11.05
N GLY A 49 -4.15 -21.17 12.21
CA GLY A 49 -3.43 -21.27 13.50
C GLY A 49 -2.99 -19.93 14.11
N GLY A 50 -3.67 -18.82 13.80
CA GLY A 50 -3.45 -17.51 14.44
C GLY A 50 -2.33 -16.65 13.86
N ARG A 51 -1.70 -17.07 12.74
CA ARG A 51 -0.68 -16.28 12.03
C ARG A 51 -1.21 -15.83 10.67
N HIS A 52 -1.30 -14.52 10.46
CA HIS A 52 -1.63 -13.95 9.15
C HIS A 52 -0.38 -13.86 8.29
N GLY A 53 -0.44 -14.32 7.05
CA GLY A 53 0.53 -13.96 6.02
C GLY A 53 0.17 -12.61 5.39
N ASN A 54 1.16 -11.90 4.86
CA ASN A 54 0.95 -10.68 4.09
C ASN A 54 1.21 -10.95 2.60
N LEU A 55 0.28 -10.53 1.75
CA LEU A 55 0.42 -10.52 0.30
C LEU A 55 0.68 -9.08 -0.14
N SER A 56 1.90 -8.83 -0.59
CA SER A 56 2.35 -7.54 -1.14
C SER A 56 2.42 -7.63 -2.65
N LEU A 57 1.77 -6.70 -3.34
CA LEU A 57 1.72 -6.65 -4.79
C LEU A 57 2.07 -5.26 -5.30
N ASP A 58 3.11 -5.22 -6.13
CA ASP A 58 3.51 -4.04 -6.90
C ASP A 58 2.94 -4.14 -8.32
N MET A 59 2.21 -3.11 -8.74
CA MET A 59 1.60 -3.07 -10.07
C MET A 59 1.71 -1.69 -10.71
N GLY A 60 1.49 -1.67 -12.02
CA GLY A 60 1.19 -0.44 -12.74
C GLY A 60 0.24 -0.70 -13.90
N LEU A 61 -0.53 0.32 -14.24
CA LEU A 61 -1.50 0.28 -15.32
C LEU A 61 -0.92 0.98 -16.54
N TYR A 62 -0.93 0.29 -17.68
CA TYR A 62 -0.55 0.86 -18.95
C TYR A 62 -1.80 1.33 -19.72
N ALA A 63 -1.77 2.56 -20.20
CA ALA A 63 -2.79 3.11 -21.08
C ALA A 63 -2.15 3.76 -22.30
N LYS A 64 -2.66 3.42 -23.49
CA LYS A 64 -2.14 3.95 -24.76
C LYS A 64 -2.49 5.42 -24.99
N ASP A 65 -3.64 5.87 -24.47
CA ASP A 65 -4.13 7.24 -24.64
C ASP A 65 -3.76 8.17 -23.47
N SER A 66 -3.30 9.38 -23.77
CA SER A 66 -2.97 10.39 -22.75
C SER A 66 -4.17 10.79 -21.90
N LYS A 67 -5.36 10.90 -22.50
CA LYS A 67 -6.62 11.19 -21.77
C LYS A 67 -7.02 10.08 -20.80
N MET A 68 -6.63 8.82 -21.07
CA MET A 68 -6.86 7.71 -20.16
C MET A 68 -5.92 7.79 -18.96
N VAL A 69 -4.65 8.15 -19.18
CA VAL A 69 -3.68 8.33 -18.10
C VAL A 69 -4.16 9.37 -17.08
N ASP A 70 -4.74 10.48 -17.53
CA ASP A 70 -5.25 11.50 -16.62
C ASP A 70 -6.52 11.07 -15.88
N ARG A 71 -7.39 10.28 -16.53
CA ARG A 71 -8.52 9.63 -15.84
C ARG A 71 -8.06 8.62 -14.79
N ILE A 72 -7.05 7.81 -15.09
CA ILE A 72 -6.47 6.85 -14.13
C ILE A 72 -5.92 7.58 -12.91
N LYS A 73 -5.24 8.72 -13.12
CA LYS A 73 -4.75 9.55 -12.00
C LYS A 73 -5.91 10.10 -11.15
N LEU A 74 -7.00 10.55 -11.79
CA LEU A 74 -8.16 11.09 -11.09
C LEU A 74 -8.92 10.00 -10.29
N TYR A 75 -9.07 8.82 -10.87
CA TYR A 75 -9.79 7.69 -10.25
C TYR A 75 -8.90 6.74 -9.45
N MET A 76 -7.62 7.06 -9.29
CA MET A 76 -6.64 6.26 -8.55
C MET A 76 -7.13 5.75 -7.18
N PRO A 77 -7.77 6.56 -6.30
CA PRO A 77 -8.24 6.06 -5.01
C PRO A 77 -9.36 5.02 -5.15
N ARG A 78 -10.26 5.15 -6.15
CA ARG A 78 -11.32 4.18 -6.41
C ARG A 78 -10.77 2.88 -7.01
N LEU A 79 -9.87 2.99 -7.98
CA LEU A 79 -9.21 1.82 -8.55
C LEU A 79 -8.45 1.04 -7.47
N LYS A 80 -7.76 1.75 -6.57
CA LYS A 80 -7.08 1.14 -5.43
C LYS A 80 -8.04 0.33 -4.55
N ASP A 81 -9.20 0.91 -4.24
CA ASP A 81 -10.21 0.24 -3.41
C ASP A 81 -10.76 -1.02 -4.08
N ALA A 82 -11.08 -0.94 -5.37
CA ALA A 82 -11.51 -2.09 -6.17
C ALA A 82 -10.44 -3.20 -6.21
N TYR A 83 -9.17 -2.84 -6.42
CA TYR A 83 -8.07 -3.80 -6.43
C TYR A 83 -7.85 -4.46 -5.07
N ILE A 84 -7.87 -3.68 -3.98
CA ILE A 84 -7.74 -4.22 -2.61
C ILE A 84 -8.88 -5.18 -2.31
N SER A 85 -10.13 -4.84 -2.67
CA SER A 85 -11.29 -5.71 -2.46
C SER A 85 -11.13 -7.06 -3.17
N ARG A 86 -10.71 -7.05 -4.45
CA ARG A 86 -10.44 -8.28 -5.22
C ARG A 86 -9.28 -9.09 -4.66
N LEU A 87 -8.19 -8.41 -4.28
CA LEU A 87 -7.01 -9.05 -3.69
C LEU A 87 -7.32 -9.64 -2.32
N GLN A 88 -8.12 -8.99 -1.49
CA GLN A 88 -8.54 -9.49 -0.18
C GLN A 88 -9.42 -10.74 -0.33
N ALA A 89 -10.32 -10.76 -1.31
CA ALA A 89 -11.13 -11.94 -1.62
C ALA A 89 -10.27 -13.12 -2.11
N TYR A 90 -9.23 -12.86 -2.90
CA TYR A 90 -8.26 -13.88 -3.29
C TYR A 90 -7.44 -14.38 -2.10
N ALA A 91 -6.90 -13.44 -1.30
CA ALA A 91 -6.07 -13.74 -0.14
C ALA A 91 -6.80 -14.51 0.98
N ALA A 92 -8.11 -14.33 1.10
CA ALA A 92 -8.94 -15.09 2.02
C ALA A 92 -9.00 -16.59 1.69
N ASN A 93 -8.80 -16.95 0.43
CA ASN A 93 -8.83 -18.35 -0.05
C ASN A 93 -7.43 -18.98 -0.15
N LEU A 94 -6.36 -18.21 0.09
CA LEU A 94 -5.00 -18.74 0.09
C LEU A 94 -4.74 -19.52 1.38
N THR A 95 -4.18 -20.73 1.23
CA THR A 95 -3.64 -21.51 2.35
C THR A 95 -2.12 -21.35 2.39
N PRO A 96 -1.46 -21.70 3.51
CA PRO A 96 0.00 -21.64 3.62
C PRO A 96 0.76 -22.47 2.56
N SER A 97 0.13 -23.48 1.98
CA SER A 97 0.69 -24.32 0.92
C SER A 97 0.27 -23.91 -0.49
N SER A 98 -0.65 -22.97 -0.64
CA SER A 98 -1.10 -22.49 -1.95
C SER A 98 -0.10 -21.52 -2.55
N MET A 99 0.21 -21.72 -3.84
CA MET A 99 1.01 -20.77 -4.62
C MET A 99 0.13 -19.61 -5.08
N VAL A 100 0.72 -18.42 -5.15
CA VAL A 100 0.06 -17.25 -5.74
C VAL A 100 0.09 -17.37 -7.26
N ASP A 101 -1.09 -17.29 -7.86
CA ASP A 101 -1.27 -17.31 -9.31
C ASP A 101 -1.30 -15.87 -9.85
N ALA A 102 -0.20 -15.46 -10.48
CA ALA A 102 -0.06 -14.13 -11.05
C ALA A 102 -0.93 -13.93 -12.30
N ASP A 103 -1.21 -14.98 -13.06
CA ASP A 103 -2.01 -14.90 -14.28
C ASP A 103 -3.48 -14.64 -13.91
N TYR A 104 -4.00 -15.40 -12.95
CA TYR A 104 -5.33 -15.18 -12.38
C TYR A 104 -5.48 -13.76 -11.80
N LEU A 105 -4.49 -13.29 -11.04
CA LEU A 105 -4.51 -11.94 -10.48
C LEU A 105 -4.49 -10.86 -11.57
N SER A 106 -3.73 -11.06 -12.65
CA SER A 106 -3.69 -10.11 -13.77
C SER A 106 -5.05 -9.96 -14.44
N VAL A 107 -5.75 -11.07 -14.69
CA VAL A 107 -7.10 -11.09 -15.28
C VAL A 107 -8.11 -10.41 -14.34
N GLN A 108 -8.02 -10.70 -13.03
CA GLN A 108 -8.96 -10.14 -12.06
C GLN A 108 -8.77 -8.63 -11.86
N LEU A 109 -7.52 -8.16 -11.89
CA LEU A 109 -7.20 -6.74 -11.79
C LEU A 109 -7.61 -6.00 -13.06
N GLN A 110 -7.37 -6.58 -14.24
CA GLN A 110 -7.84 -6.04 -15.52
C GLN A 110 -9.37 -5.92 -15.53
N ALA A 111 -10.09 -6.96 -15.11
CA ALA A 111 -11.55 -6.94 -15.00
C ALA A 111 -12.04 -5.84 -14.05
N ALA A 112 -11.31 -5.55 -12.97
CA ALA A 112 -11.63 -4.45 -12.06
C ALA A 112 -11.33 -3.05 -12.64
N THR A 113 -10.48 -2.95 -13.66
CA THR A 113 -10.24 -1.72 -14.42
C THR A 113 -11.32 -1.48 -15.48
N ASP A 114 -11.84 -2.56 -16.08
CA ASP A 114 -12.79 -2.49 -17.20
C ASP A 114 -14.25 -2.23 -16.76
N THR A 115 -14.56 -2.41 -15.47
CA THR A 115 -15.88 -2.13 -14.85
C THR A 115 -16.01 -0.70 -14.36
#